data_AF-A0A815MAT0-F1
#
_entry.id   AF-A0A815MAT0-F1
#
_cell.length_a   1.000
_cell.length_b   1.000
_cell.length_c   1.000
_cell.angle_alpha   90.00
_cell.angle_beta   90.00
_cell.angle_gamma   90.00
#
_symmetry.space_group_name_H-M   'P 1'
#
loop_
_entity.id
_entity.type
_entity.pdbx_description
1 polymer ?
#
loop_
_entity_poly.entity_id
_entity_poly.type
_entity_poly.pdbx_seq_one_letter_code
_entity_poly.pdbx_strand_id
1 'polypeptide(L)'
;MLISMNIRSILGDLYNQSFDSSWCIFSGYFAIVVLSKLYLNFLNQAFYRLIRIVYPQDRRFQSVKLCIMLPFIELIIITCILLCVLIPLNGVTYLPNDHFCYPTFTNIPSILSVAVIVYIGPFCCISFIYIHITRFIHRQRNIQTLVIKQRQARDLLIMRRILIIVSLLLILGIPGMTFIFMFIITGEEHPLLARIALLPVSVSQLGLSVALLFYIP
;
A
#
# COMPACT_ATOMS: atom_id res chain seq x y z
N MET A 1 -15.52 -1.59 1.71
CA MET A 1 -15.46 -0.40 0.84
C MET A 1 -15.16 -0.75 -0.62
N LEU A 2 -14.06 -1.44 -0.93
CA LEU A 2 -13.78 -1.94 -2.30
C LEU A 2 -14.95 -2.77 -2.87
N ILE A 3 -15.55 -3.63 -2.04
CA ILE A 3 -16.76 -4.38 -2.41
C ILE A 3 -17.93 -3.43 -2.77
N SER A 4 -18.10 -2.32 -2.05
CA SER A 4 -19.16 -1.34 -2.35
C SER A 4 -18.92 -0.63 -3.68
N MET A 5 -17.66 -0.33 -4.03
CA MET A 5 -17.31 0.25 -5.34
C MET A 5 -17.60 -0.75 -6.48
N ASN A 6 -17.28 -2.03 -6.28
CA ASN A 6 -17.62 -3.08 -7.24
C ASN A 6 -19.13 -3.27 -7.40
N ILE A 7 -19.90 -3.28 -6.29
CA ILE A 7 -21.36 -3.35 -6.34
C ILE A 7 -21.95 -2.16 -7.10
N ARG A 8 -21.46 -0.93 -6.86
CA ARG A 8 -21.91 0.27 -7.59
C ARG A 8 -21.61 0.18 -9.08
N SER A 9 -20.44 -0.33 -9.45
CA SER A 9 -20.09 -0.54 -10.86
C SER A 9 -21.05 -1.55 -11.53
N ILE A 10 -21.31 -2.69 -10.88
CA ILE A 10 -22.27 -3.70 -11.37
C ILE A 10 -23.69 -3.13 -11.48
N LEU A 11 -24.15 -2.39 -10.46
CA LEU A 11 -25.48 -1.76 -10.48
C LEU A 11 -25.56 -0.67 -11.56
N GLY A 12 -24.49 0.08 -11.76
CA GLY A 12 -24.36 1.07 -12.83
C GLY A 12 -24.52 0.43 -14.20
N ASP A 13 -23.80 -0.67 -14.46
CA ASP A 13 -23.89 -1.42 -15.72
C ASP A 13 -25.28 -2.01 -15.96
N LEU A 14 -25.93 -2.55 -14.91
CA LEU A 14 -27.23 -3.22 -15.03
C LEU A 14 -28.40 -2.24 -15.21
N TYR A 15 -28.36 -1.09 -14.52
CA TYR A 15 -29.48 -0.16 -14.46
C TYR A 15 -29.21 1.18 -15.17
N ASN A 16 -28.03 1.36 -15.77
CA ASN A 16 -27.56 2.60 -16.38
C ASN A 16 -27.72 3.82 -15.45
N GLN A 17 -27.48 3.61 -14.16
CA GLN A 17 -27.68 4.63 -13.13
C GLN A 17 -26.39 5.41 -12.88
N SER A 18 -26.48 6.74 -12.87
CA SER A 18 -25.37 7.60 -12.46
C SER A 18 -25.31 7.71 -10.93
N PHE A 19 -24.10 7.59 -10.38
CA PHE A 19 -23.81 7.74 -8.94
C PHE A 19 -22.98 8.99 -8.64
N ASP A 20 -23.02 9.98 -9.55
CA ASP A 20 -22.29 11.23 -9.42
C ASP A 20 -22.83 12.04 -8.22
N SER A 21 -22.06 12.02 -7.15
CA SER A 21 -22.44 12.60 -5.87
C SER A 21 -21.20 12.93 -5.07
N SER A 22 -21.28 13.93 -4.19
CA SER A 22 -20.18 14.28 -3.27
C SER A 22 -19.76 13.08 -2.41
N TRP A 23 -20.70 12.18 -2.12
CA TRP A 23 -20.42 10.93 -1.39
C TRP A 23 -19.56 9.95 -2.20
N CYS A 24 -19.73 9.90 -3.52
CA CYS A 24 -18.89 9.11 -4.40
C CYS A 24 -17.45 9.66 -4.41
N ILE A 25 -17.28 10.97 -4.55
CA ILE A 25 -15.97 11.63 -4.53
C ILE A 25 -15.26 11.40 -3.18
N PHE A 26 -15.97 11.62 -2.07
CA PHE A 26 -15.45 11.34 -0.72
C PHE A 26 -15.03 9.87 -0.57
N SER A 27 -15.85 8.94 -1.06
CA SER A 27 -15.51 7.51 -1.10
C SER A 27 -14.26 7.25 -1.96
N GLY A 28 -14.06 7.93 -3.08
CA GLY A 28 -12.84 7.80 -3.89
C GLY A 28 -11.59 8.18 -3.09
N TYR A 29 -11.59 9.34 -2.44
CA TYR A 29 -10.48 9.78 -1.58
C TYR A 29 -10.23 8.82 -0.42
N PHE A 30 -11.29 8.39 0.27
CA PHE A 30 -11.16 7.48 1.41
C PHE A 30 -10.63 6.11 0.98
N ALA A 31 -10.99 5.62 -0.21
CA ALA A 31 -10.44 4.38 -0.76
C ALA A 31 -8.92 4.48 -1.00
N ILE A 32 -8.42 5.60 -1.52
CA ILE A 32 -6.99 5.85 -1.71
C ILE A 32 -6.25 5.85 -0.37
N VAL A 33 -6.82 6.50 0.66
CA VAL A 33 -6.22 6.52 2.01
C VAL A 33 -6.15 5.12 2.60
N VAL A 34 -7.23 4.33 2.50
CA VAL A 34 -7.26 2.93 2.96
C VAL A 34 -6.21 2.09 2.22
N LEU A 35 -6.10 2.25 0.91
CA LEU A 35 -5.09 1.55 0.09
C LEU A 35 -3.67 1.93 0.51
N SER A 36 -3.42 3.22 0.73
CA SER A 36 -2.14 3.73 1.24
C SER A 36 -1.77 3.12 2.57
N LYS A 37 -2.76 2.96 3.46
CA LYS A 37 -2.51 2.37 4.77
C LYS A 37 -2.08 0.90 4.70
N LEU A 38 -2.54 0.16 3.69
CA LEU A 38 -2.09 -1.23 3.47
C LEU A 38 -0.57 -1.28 3.23
N TYR A 39 -0.05 -0.46 2.32
CA TYR A 39 1.38 -0.41 1.99
C TYR A 39 2.22 0.10 3.17
N LEU A 40 1.73 1.15 3.83
CA LEU A 40 2.38 1.72 5.00
C LEU A 40 2.43 0.77 6.21
N ASN A 41 1.47 -0.14 6.35
CA ASN A 41 1.55 -1.18 7.37
C ASN A 41 2.77 -2.10 7.16
N PHE A 42 3.13 -2.43 5.92
CA PHE A 42 4.35 -3.18 5.65
C PHE A 42 5.61 -2.38 5.95
N LEU A 43 5.58 -1.07 5.64
CA LEU A 43 6.68 -0.16 5.98
C LEU A 43 6.90 -0.08 7.49
N ASN A 44 5.83 0.09 8.26
CA ASN A 44 5.88 0.05 9.72
C ASN A 44 6.46 -1.28 10.22
N GLN A 45 5.99 -2.42 9.69
CA GLN A 45 6.53 -3.73 10.06
C GLN A 45 8.04 -3.84 9.78
N ALA A 46 8.50 -3.31 8.64
CA ALA A 46 9.93 -3.26 8.31
C ALA A 46 10.69 -2.34 9.28
N PHE A 47 10.13 -1.18 9.60
CA PHE A 47 10.74 -0.22 10.52
C PHE A 47 10.86 -0.74 11.96
N TYR A 48 9.82 -1.41 12.48
CA TYR A 48 9.91 -2.07 13.80
C TYR A 48 11.01 -3.13 13.85
N ARG A 49 11.19 -3.88 12.75
CA ARG A 49 12.28 -4.86 12.64
C ARG A 49 13.64 -4.19 12.60
N LEU A 50 13.76 -3.08 11.87
CA LEU A 50 14.99 -2.28 11.83
C LEU A 50 15.39 -1.86 13.24
N ILE A 51 14.46 -1.24 13.98
CA ILE A 51 14.69 -0.81 15.37
C ILE A 51 15.12 -2.00 16.22
N ARG A 52 14.36 -3.10 16.19
CA ARG A 52 14.62 -4.26 17.05
C ARG A 52 15.95 -4.96 16.77
N ILE A 53 16.38 -5.02 15.51
CA ILE A 53 17.57 -5.77 15.09
C ILE A 53 18.83 -4.91 15.14
N VAL A 54 18.74 -3.67 14.66
CA VAL A 54 19.90 -2.76 14.57
C VAL A 54 20.13 -2.02 15.89
N TYR A 55 19.06 -1.67 16.62
CA TYR A 55 19.12 -0.90 17.87
C TYR A 55 18.51 -1.66 19.07
N PRO A 56 19.02 -2.87 19.41
CA PRO A 56 18.44 -3.68 20.47
C PRO A 56 18.63 -3.09 21.88
N GLN A 57 19.57 -2.16 22.07
CA GLN A 57 19.90 -1.59 23.39
C GLN A 57 19.17 -0.27 23.70
N ASP A 58 18.63 0.42 22.69
CA ASP A 58 17.94 1.69 22.90
C ASP A 58 16.51 1.48 23.39
N ARG A 59 16.32 1.54 24.72
CA ARG A 59 15.01 1.40 25.38
C ARG A 59 13.96 2.41 24.90
N ARG A 60 14.39 3.58 24.41
CA ARG A 60 13.50 4.64 23.90
C ARG A 60 12.63 4.16 22.73
N PHE A 61 13.20 3.37 21.82
CA PHE A 61 12.52 2.90 20.62
C PHE A 61 11.74 1.60 20.83
N GLN A 62 11.89 0.94 21.99
CA GLN A 62 11.22 -0.33 22.31
C GLN A 62 9.92 -0.14 23.10
N SER A 63 9.51 1.09 23.34
CA SER A 63 8.25 1.37 24.04
C SER A 63 7.05 0.87 23.22
N VAL A 64 6.24 -0.01 23.82
CA VAL A 64 4.99 -0.50 23.23
C VAL A 64 4.06 0.67 22.88
N LYS A 65 4.08 1.74 23.68
CA LYS A 65 3.31 2.96 23.41
C LYS A 65 3.73 3.62 22.09
N LEU A 66 5.04 3.70 21.83
CA LEU A 66 5.54 4.23 20.56
C LEU A 66 5.12 3.35 19.39
N CYS A 67 5.18 2.03 19.55
CA CYS A 67 4.71 1.09 18.54
C CYS A 67 3.21 1.21 18.25
N ILE A 68 2.38 1.51 19.26
CA ILE A 68 0.94 1.70 19.03
C ILE A 68 0.66 3.07 18.44
N MET A 69 1.38 4.14 18.84
CA MET A 69 1.11 5.49 18.35
C MET A 69 1.61 5.75 16.92
N LEU A 70 2.73 5.15 16.53
CA LEU A 70 3.36 5.41 15.22
C LEU A 70 2.42 5.16 14.02
N PRO A 71 1.63 4.07 13.95
CA PRO A 71 0.71 3.84 12.85
C PRO A 71 -0.42 4.88 12.78
N PHE A 72 -0.87 5.43 13.92
CA PHE A 72 -1.88 6.49 13.94
C PHE A 72 -1.30 7.82 13.48
N ILE A 73 -0.12 8.17 13.97
CA ILE A 73 0.59 9.40 13.54
C ILE A 73 0.85 9.35 12.04
N GLU A 74 1.36 8.23 11.54
CA GLU A 74 1.58 8.00 10.12
C GLU A 74 0.29 8.08 9.32
N LEU A 75 -0.83 7.53 9.81
CA LEU A 75 -2.13 7.63 9.15
C LEU A 75 -2.59 9.09 9.00
N ILE A 76 -2.41 9.91 10.03
CA ILE A 76 -2.75 11.33 9.98
C ILE A 76 -1.85 12.04 8.96
N ILE A 77 -0.54 11.83 9.05
CA ILE A 77 0.45 12.46 8.15
C ILE A 77 0.16 12.10 6.69
N ILE A 78 -0.02 10.81 6.37
CA ILE A 78 -0.27 10.38 4.99
C ILE A 78 -1.60 10.91 4.47
N THR A 79 -2.63 10.95 5.31
CA THR A 79 -3.93 11.49 4.93
C THR A 79 -3.81 12.97 4.62
N CYS A 80 -3.11 13.75 5.47
CA CYS A 80 -2.83 15.15 5.20
C CYS A 80 -2.07 15.34 3.89
N ILE A 81 -0.97 14.59 3.67
CA ILE A 81 -0.17 14.70 2.44
C ILE A 81 -1.01 14.37 1.20
N LEU A 82 -1.74 13.25 1.22
CA LEU A 82 -2.56 12.83 0.07
C LEU A 82 -3.67 13.84 -0.23
N LEU A 83 -4.38 14.33 0.79
CA LEU A 83 -5.45 15.29 0.59
C LEU A 83 -4.91 16.65 0.13
N CYS A 84 -3.77 17.10 0.67
CA CYS A 84 -3.12 18.33 0.24
C CYS A 84 -2.65 18.29 -1.22
N VAL A 85 -2.30 17.11 -1.75
CA VAL A 85 -1.89 16.96 -3.15
C VAL A 85 -3.10 16.75 -4.06
N LEU A 86 -4.03 15.88 -3.69
CA LEU A 86 -5.09 15.44 -4.60
C LEU A 86 -6.28 16.41 -4.67
N ILE A 87 -6.63 17.10 -3.58
CA ILE A 87 -7.77 18.05 -3.60
C ILE A 87 -7.50 19.21 -4.58
N PRO A 88 -6.35 19.90 -4.53
CA PRO A 88 -6.09 21.01 -5.46
C PRO A 88 -6.02 20.58 -6.92
N LEU A 89 -5.66 19.32 -7.18
CA LEU A 89 -5.55 18.77 -8.53
C LEU A 89 -6.89 18.24 -9.06
N ASN A 90 -7.98 18.30 -8.29
CA ASN A 90 -9.22 17.55 -8.61
C ASN A 90 -8.91 16.08 -8.93
N GLY A 91 -8.06 15.47 -8.11
CA GLY A 91 -7.47 14.17 -8.38
C GLY A 91 -8.43 12.98 -8.27
N VAL A 92 -9.68 13.20 -7.87
CA VAL A 92 -10.74 12.17 -7.87
C VAL A 92 -11.96 12.76 -8.57
N THR A 93 -12.39 12.09 -9.63
CA THR A 93 -13.57 12.46 -10.43
C THR A 93 -14.48 11.25 -10.62
N TYR A 94 -15.74 11.51 -10.98
CA TYR A 94 -16.67 10.44 -11.36
C TYR A 94 -16.33 9.94 -12.76
N LEU A 95 -16.15 8.63 -12.93
CA LEU A 95 -15.95 8.00 -14.23
C LEU A 95 -17.30 7.48 -14.75
N PRO A 96 -17.88 8.10 -15.80
CA PRO A 96 -19.22 7.75 -16.26
C PRO A 96 -19.29 6.34 -16.85
N ASN A 97 -18.21 5.87 -17.50
CA ASN A 97 -18.15 4.53 -18.12
C ASN A 97 -18.06 3.39 -17.09
N ASP A 98 -17.66 3.71 -15.86
CA ASP A 98 -17.35 2.73 -14.83
C ASP A 98 -18.27 2.85 -13.60
N HIS A 99 -19.05 3.93 -13.51
CA HIS A 99 -20.02 4.22 -12.45
C HIS A 99 -19.42 4.32 -11.03
N PHE A 100 -18.14 4.69 -10.88
CA PHE A 100 -17.52 5.00 -9.60
C PHE A 100 -16.57 6.20 -9.65
N CYS A 101 -16.13 6.67 -8.48
CA CYS A 101 -15.21 7.80 -8.37
C CYS A 101 -13.79 7.32 -8.04
N TYR A 102 -12.83 7.76 -8.84
CA TYR A 102 -11.42 7.38 -8.72
C TYR A 102 -10.55 8.42 -9.44
N PRO A 103 -9.22 8.41 -9.25
CA PRO A 103 -8.34 9.22 -10.08
C PRO A 103 -8.46 8.84 -11.55
N THR A 104 -8.83 9.82 -12.38
CA THR A 104 -8.89 9.69 -13.84
C THR A 104 -7.48 9.60 -14.44
N PHE A 105 -7.33 8.77 -15.48
CA PHE A 105 -6.05 8.59 -16.18
C PHE A 105 -5.61 9.84 -16.93
N THR A 106 -6.57 10.66 -17.36
CA THR A 106 -6.32 12.01 -17.88
C THR A 106 -5.55 12.93 -16.94
N ASN A 107 -5.68 12.78 -15.62
CA ASN A 107 -5.02 13.63 -14.63
C ASN A 107 -3.68 13.01 -14.21
N ILE A 108 -2.73 13.05 -15.15
CA ILE A 108 -1.38 12.49 -14.99
C ILE A 108 -0.70 12.94 -13.69
N PRO A 109 -0.71 14.24 -13.30
CA PRO A 109 -0.08 14.67 -12.05
C PRO A 109 -0.68 13.98 -10.82
N SER A 110 -1.99 13.82 -10.77
CA SER A 110 -2.66 13.15 -9.64
C SER A 110 -2.29 11.68 -9.56
N ILE A 111 -2.32 10.96 -10.67
CA ILE A 111 -1.97 9.54 -10.69
C ILE A 111 -0.50 9.30 -10.38
N LEU A 112 0.40 10.09 -10.95
CA LEU A 112 1.82 9.96 -10.62
C LEU A 112 2.07 10.24 -9.13
N SER A 113 1.38 11.23 -8.55
CA SER A 113 1.46 11.50 -7.11
C SER A 113 0.98 10.32 -6.28
N VAL A 114 -0.17 9.72 -6.64
CA VAL A 114 -0.67 8.51 -5.97
C VAL A 114 0.33 7.36 -6.13
N ALA A 115 0.82 7.09 -7.34
CA ALA A 115 1.77 6.01 -7.58
C ALA A 115 3.06 6.19 -6.77
N VAL A 116 3.59 7.41 -6.67
CA VAL A 116 4.78 7.69 -5.88
C VAL A 116 4.52 7.54 -4.38
N ILE A 117 3.45 8.16 -3.87
CA ILE A 117 3.17 8.21 -2.42
C ILE A 117 2.71 6.84 -1.89
N VAL A 118 1.85 6.16 -2.64
CA VAL A 118 1.17 4.93 -2.19
C VAL A 118 1.99 3.68 -2.48
N TYR A 119 2.78 3.69 -3.54
CA TYR A 119 3.38 2.47 -4.08
C TYR A 119 4.91 2.54 -4.17
N ILE A 120 5.47 3.41 -5.02
CA ILE A 120 6.91 3.47 -5.29
C ILE A 120 7.68 3.87 -4.03
N GLY A 121 7.24 4.92 -3.33
CA GLY A 121 7.88 5.43 -2.12
C GLY A 121 7.97 4.37 -1.01
N PRO A 122 6.84 3.81 -0.55
CA PRO A 122 6.84 2.74 0.45
C PRO A 122 7.69 1.54 0.05
N PHE A 123 7.64 1.12 -1.22
CA PHE A 123 8.45 0.02 -1.73
C PHE A 123 9.97 0.31 -1.64
N CYS A 124 10.40 1.49 -2.09
CA CYS A 124 11.79 1.92 -2.00
C CYS A 124 12.27 1.97 -0.54
N CYS A 125 11.45 2.51 0.36
CA CYS A 125 11.77 2.56 1.79
C CYS A 125 11.88 1.16 2.40
N ILE A 126 10.94 0.26 2.12
CA ILE A 126 10.97 -1.14 2.59
C ILE A 126 12.24 -1.84 2.09
N SER A 127 12.57 -1.69 0.81
CA SER A 127 13.75 -2.28 0.19
C SER A 127 15.04 -1.77 0.83
N PHE A 128 15.14 -0.46 1.05
CA PHE A 128 16.28 0.17 1.73
C PHE A 128 16.44 -0.37 3.16
N ILE A 129 15.36 -0.45 3.93
CA ILE A 129 15.36 -0.99 5.29
C ILE A 129 15.87 -2.43 5.30
N TYR A 130 15.38 -3.29 4.41
CA TYR A 130 15.80 -4.69 4.38
C TYR A 130 17.24 -4.88 3.91
N ILE A 131 17.72 -4.07 2.96
CA ILE A 131 19.14 -4.06 2.57
C ILE A 131 20.00 -3.68 3.78
N HIS A 132 19.61 -2.65 4.54
CA HIS A 132 20.32 -2.21 5.74
C HIS A 132 20.35 -3.29 6.82
N ILE A 133 19.21 -3.92 7.12
CA ILE A 133 19.14 -5.03 8.08
C ILE A 133 20.02 -6.20 7.65
N THR A 134 19.98 -6.57 6.37
CA THR A 134 20.77 -7.70 5.84
C THR A 134 22.27 -7.42 5.96
N ARG A 135 22.72 -6.21 5.61
CA ARG A 135 24.11 -5.78 5.79
C ARG A 135 24.54 -5.83 7.25
N PHE A 136 23.68 -5.38 8.16
CA PHE A 136 23.95 -5.41 9.60
C PHE A 136 24.11 -6.84 10.13
N ILE A 137 23.19 -7.75 9.77
CA ILE A 137 23.25 -9.16 10.16
C ILE A 137 24.52 -9.82 9.63
N HIS A 138 24.87 -9.57 8.36
CA HIS A 138 26.06 -10.15 7.75
C HIS A 138 27.34 -9.72 8.49
N ARG A 139 27.42 -8.45 8.92
CA ARG A 139 28.56 -7.93 9.67
C ARG A 139 28.70 -8.56 11.07
N GLN A 140 27.59 -8.91 11.72
CA GLN A 140 27.60 -9.49 13.07
C GLN A 140 27.71 -11.03 13.11
N ARG A 141 27.64 -11.73 11.97
CA ARG A 141 27.54 -13.20 11.89
C ARG A 141 28.60 -13.97 12.71
N ASN A 142 29.81 -13.42 12.84
CA ASN A 142 30.94 -14.10 13.50
C ASN A 142 30.99 -13.90 15.03
N ILE A 143 30.27 -12.92 15.58
CA ILE A 143 30.40 -12.51 17.00
C ILE A 143 29.21 -13.01 17.85
N GLN A 144 28.21 -13.65 17.23
CA GLN A 144 26.94 -13.94 17.89
C GLN A 144 26.84 -15.31 18.56
N THR A 145 26.21 -15.32 19.74
CA THR A 145 25.85 -16.51 20.51
C THR A 145 24.75 -17.33 19.82
N LEU A 146 24.68 -18.63 20.12
CA LEU A 146 23.69 -19.56 19.55
C LEU A 146 22.23 -19.09 19.73
N VAL A 147 21.90 -18.50 20.87
CA VAL A 147 20.54 -17.99 21.17
C VAL A 147 20.18 -16.81 20.25
N ILE A 148 21.12 -15.90 20.00
CA ILE A 148 20.91 -14.76 19.08
C ILE A 148 20.73 -15.28 17.65
N LYS A 149 21.52 -16.28 17.23
CA LYS A 149 21.40 -16.90 15.91
C LYS A 149 20.02 -17.53 15.69
N GLN A 150 19.45 -18.22 16.68
CA GLN A 150 18.10 -18.79 16.56
C GLN A 150 17.02 -17.71 16.44
N ARG A 151 17.12 -16.63 17.23
CA ARG A 151 16.18 -15.49 17.14
C ARG A 151 16.28 -14.79 15.78
N GLN A 152 17.50 -14.59 15.28
CA GLN A 152 17.73 -14.02 13.96
C GLN A 152 17.18 -14.91 12.83
N ALA A 153 17.31 -16.24 12.92
CA ALA A 153 16.75 -17.15 11.93
C ALA A 153 15.21 -17.02 11.84
N ARG A 154 14.54 -16.89 12.98
CA ARG A 154 13.09 -16.58 13.02
C ARG A 154 12.78 -15.23 12.39
N ASP A 155 13.52 -14.19 12.75
CA ASP A 155 13.29 -12.84 12.23
C ASP A 155 13.52 -12.79 10.71
N LEU A 156 14.56 -13.46 10.19
CA LEU A 156 14.85 -13.62 8.76
C LEU A 156 13.76 -14.39 8.01
N LEU A 157 13.21 -15.46 8.60
CA LEU A 157 12.11 -16.21 8.00
C LEU A 157 10.90 -15.31 7.80
N ILE A 158 10.55 -14.49 8.79
CA ILE A 158 9.43 -13.57 8.65
C ILE A 158 9.77 -12.43 7.67
N MET A 159 11.02 -11.94 7.61
CA MET A 159 11.43 -10.97 6.57
C MET A 159 11.27 -11.53 5.17
N ARG A 160 11.70 -12.79 4.94
CA ARG A 160 11.52 -13.47 3.66
C ARG A 160 10.05 -13.52 3.26
N ARG A 161 9.16 -13.79 4.21
CA ARG A 161 7.71 -13.77 3.97
C ARG A 161 7.19 -12.38 3.61
N ILE A 162 7.60 -11.33 4.34
CA ILE A 162 7.19 -9.95 4.03
C ILE A 162 7.71 -9.55 2.64
N LEU A 163 8.95 -9.87 2.31
CA LEU A 163 9.51 -9.62 0.98
C LEU A 163 8.72 -10.35 -0.10
N ILE A 164 8.37 -11.63 0.09
CA ILE A 164 7.52 -12.37 -0.85
C ILE A 164 6.16 -11.66 -1.02
N ILE A 165 5.51 -11.27 0.07
CA ILE A 165 4.21 -10.58 0.00
C ILE A 165 4.32 -9.23 -0.70
N VAL A 166 5.34 -8.43 -0.39
CA VAL A 166 5.59 -7.12 -1.03
C VAL A 166 5.95 -7.30 -2.50
N SER A 167 6.74 -8.31 -2.87
CA SER A 167 7.03 -8.63 -4.27
C SER A 167 5.80 -9.10 -5.02
N LEU A 168 4.93 -9.92 -4.40
CA LEU A 168 3.66 -10.33 -4.99
C LEU A 168 2.74 -9.13 -5.22
N LEU A 169 2.60 -8.25 -4.23
CA LEU A 169 1.90 -6.97 -4.35
C LEU A 169 2.46 -6.13 -5.49
N LEU A 170 3.79 -6.13 -5.67
CA LEU A 170 4.43 -5.39 -6.74
C LEU A 170 4.07 -5.97 -8.11
N ILE A 171 4.18 -7.28 -8.27
CA ILE A 171 3.81 -7.97 -9.52
C ILE A 171 2.33 -7.72 -9.85
N LEU A 172 1.47 -7.76 -8.83
CA LEU A 172 0.04 -7.46 -8.94
C LEU A 172 -0.26 -6.00 -9.31
N GLY A 173 0.64 -5.05 -8.98
CA GLY A 173 0.55 -3.66 -9.37
C GLY A 173 1.08 -3.33 -10.77
N ILE A 174 1.89 -4.23 -11.38
CA ILE A 174 2.46 -4.04 -12.72
C ILE A 174 1.38 -3.76 -13.78
N PRO A 175 0.26 -4.53 -13.87
CA PRO A 175 -0.80 -4.25 -14.84
C PRO A 175 -1.31 -2.80 -14.78
N GLY A 176 -1.54 -2.28 -13.57
CA GLY A 176 -1.97 -0.90 -13.38
C GLY A 176 -0.95 0.11 -13.92
N MET A 177 0.35 -0.14 -13.66
CA MET A 177 1.41 0.71 -14.22
C MET A 177 1.50 0.59 -15.74
N THR A 178 1.41 -0.61 -16.31
CA THR A 178 1.44 -0.79 -17.77
C THR A 178 0.30 -0.07 -18.45
N PHE A 179 -0.88 -0.03 -17.83
CA PHE A 179 -2.03 0.72 -18.32
C PHE A 179 -1.83 2.24 -18.27
N ILE A 180 -1.20 2.76 -17.22
CA ILE A 180 -0.81 4.17 -17.15
C ILE A 180 0.16 4.51 -18.29
N PHE A 181 1.18 3.67 -18.52
CA PHE A 181 2.12 3.87 -19.62
C PHE A 181 1.44 3.79 -20.99
N MET A 182 0.54 2.82 -21.18
CA MET A 182 -0.24 2.69 -22.41
C MET A 182 -1.09 3.94 -22.67
N PHE A 183 -1.76 4.47 -21.64
CA PHE A 183 -2.52 5.72 -21.74
C PHE A 183 -1.63 6.90 -22.11
N ILE A 184 -0.44 7.04 -21.49
CA ILE A 184 0.50 8.13 -21.83
C ILE A 184 0.94 8.06 -23.30
N ILE A 185 1.07 6.86 -23.88
CA ILE A 185 1.49 6.67 -25.27
C ILE A 185 0.33 6.86 -26.26
N THR A 186 -0.83 6.29 -25.97
CA THR A 186 -1.97 6.21 -26.90
C THR A 186 -2.96 7.37 -26.75
N GLY A 187 -3.05 7.98 -25.57
CA GLY A 187 -4.05 8.98 -25.24
C GLY A 187 -5.46 8.42 -25.01
N GLU A 188 -5.66 7.11 -25.08
CA GLU A 188 -6.97 6.47 -24.97
C GLU A 188 -7.12 5.69 -23.65
N GLU A 189 -8.22 5.94 -22.92
CA GLU A 189 -8.57 5.22 -21.70
C GLU A 189 -9.30 3.92 -22.06
N HIS A 190 -8.72 2.75 -21.70
CA HIS A 190 -9.43 1.49 -21.85
C HIS A 190 -10.54 1.35 -20.79
N PRO A 191 -11.77 0.96 -21.16
CA PRO A 191 -12.92 0.92 -20.24
C PRO A 191 -12.80 -0.19 -19.16
N LEU A 192 -11.95 -1.20 -19.37
CA LEU A 192 -11.74 -2.29 -18.39
C LEU A 192 -10.61 -2.00 -17.40
N LEU A 193 -9.87 -0.91 -17.63
CA LEU A 193 -8.60 -0.61 -16.98
C LEU A 193 -8.77 -0.43 -15.47
N ALA A 194 -9.78 0.31 -15.06
CA ALA A 194 -10.02 0.58 -13.66
C ALA A 194 -10.48 -0.68 -12.90
N ARG A 195 -11.29 -1.53 -13.54
CA ARG A 195 -11.74 -2.83 -12.99
C ARG A 195 -10.58 -3.81 -12.80
N ILE A 196 -9.70 -3.92 -13.80
CA ILE A 196 -8.52 -4.78 -13.76
C ILE A 196 -7.52 -4.27 -12.69
N ALA A 197 -7.37 -2.96 -12.52
CA ALA A 197 -6.48 -2.39 -11.52
C ALA A 197 -6.97 -2.61 -10.06
N LEU A 198 -8.28 -2.69 -9.83
CA LEU A 198 -8.89 -2.86 -8.49
C LEU A 198 -8.91 -4.32 -8.00
N LEU A 199 -8.91 -5.29 -8.91
CA LEU A 199 -8.93 -6.73 -8.60
C LEU A 199 -7.70 -7.19 -7.78
N PRO A 200 -6.46 -6.89 -8.19
CA PRO A 200 -5.25 -7.29 -7.48
C PRO A 200 -5.19 -6.73 -6.06
N VAL A 201 -5.64 -5.48 -5.88
CA VAL A 201 -5.73 -4.83 -4.57
C VAL A 201 -6.70 -5.59 -3.65
N SER A 202 -7.87 -5.94 -4.16
CA SER A 202 -8.91 -6.65 -3.41
C SER A 202 -8.45 -8.06 -3.01
N VAL A 203 -7.80 -8.79 -3.93
CA VAL A 203 -7.24 -10.12 -3.66
C VAL A 203 -6.10 -10.05 -2.65
N SER A 204 -5.25 -9.03 -2.74
CA SER A 204 -4.15 -8.84 -1.80
C SER A 204 -4.63 -8.53 -0.40
N GLN A 205 -5.67 -7.69 -0.27
CA GLN A 205 -6.29 -7.39 1.01
C GLN A 205 -6.90 -8.63 1.64
N LEU A 206 -7.63 -9.44 0.86
CA LEU A 206 -8.17 -10.73 1.32
C LEU A 206 -7.05 -11.67 1.79
N GLY A 207 -6.00 -11.83 0.98
CA GLY A 207 -4.85 -12.68 1.30
C GLY A 207 -4.14 -12.23 2.58
N LEU A 208 -4.03 -10.92 2.81
CA LEU A 208 -3.47 -10.35 4.03
C LEU A 208 -4.36 -10.59 5.25
N SER A 209 -5.67 -10.37 5.12
CA SER A 209 -6.62 -10.64 6.20
C SER A 209 -6.59 -12.11 6.60
N VAL A 210 -6.55 -13.03 5.63
CA VAL A 210 -6.45 -14.48 5.86
C VAL A 210 -5.11 -14.83 6.50
N ALA A 211 -4.00 -14.29 5.98
CA ALA A 211 -2.68 -14.52 6.56
C ALA A 211 -2.63 -14.03 8.02
N LEU A 212 -3.15 -12.84 8.32
CA LEU A 212 -3.19 -12.32 9.70
C LEU A 212 -4.02 -13.22 10.63
N LEU A 213 -5.15 -13.76 10.15
CA LEU A 213 -6.01 -14.67 10.91
C LEU A 213 -5.29 -15.97 11.31
N PHE A 214 -4.43 -16.51 10.44
CA PHE A 214 -3.65 -17.71 10.73
C PHE A 214 -2.32 -17.46 11.46
N TYR A 215 -1.90 -16.20 11.60
CA TYR A 215 -0.57 -15.84 12.14
C TYR A 215 -0.60 -15.05 13.44
N ILE A 216 -1.76 -14.57 13.91
CA ILE A 216 -1.91 -14.03 15.26
C ILE A 216 -2.16 -15.23 16.20
N PRO A 217 -1.22 -15.58 17.09
CA PRO A 217 -1.43 -16.61 18.11
C PRO A 217 -2.43 -16.17 19.18
#